data_AF-A0A5C7JWD1-F1
#
_entry.id   AF-A0A5C7JWD1-F1
#
_cell.length_a   1.000
_cell.length_b   1.000
_cell.length_c   1.000
_cell.angle_alpha   90.00
_cell.angle_beta   90.00
_cell.angle_gamma   90.00
#
_symmetry.space_group_name_H-M   'P 1'
#
loop_
_entity.id
_entity.type
_entity.pdbx_description
1 polymer ?
#
loop_
_entity_poly.entity_id
_entity_poly.type
_entity_poly.pdbx_seq_one_letter_code
_entity_poly.pdbx_strand_id
1 'polypeptide(L)'
;MNFNYIGIDTSLSSTGLYIILKDGTEFYYNYRNTDKLTKWHKTLDYVTYKDYENIKVDNYSDTEVAKIIQYNKITNMIVHDILQHCVPEETVIVTEGYSFSSSNTSSLIDLICYATLLRNKLISMTFNNFIIKAPSTLKLETCSLTYKPIVKEIGGKNPRKEYIYKNDEGIAGGKFTKREMLKSAFDNKKLNIRITKTLLFVKSELLKMKMIPKPIDDLMDGVWLAWSEILQKEV
;
A
#
# COMPACT_ATOMS: atom_id res chain seq x y z
N MET A 1 3.22 -15.50 12.42
CA MET A 1 4.14 -14.37 12.10
C MET A 1 4.94 -14.04 13.36
N ASN A 2 6.20 -13.61 13.22
CA ASN A 2 7.06 -13.28 14.38
C ASN A 2 6.98 -11.81 14.81
N PHE A 3 6.47 -10.93 13.94
CA PHE A 3 6.31 -9.48 14.14
C PHE A 3 4.90 -9.04 13.75
N ASN A 4 4.49 -7.87 14.22
CA ASN A 4 3.40 -7.13 13.61
C ASN A 4 3.92 -6.49 12.32
N TYR A 5 3.05 -6.32 11.33
CA TYR A 5 3.41 -5.68 10.07
C TYR A 5 2.45 -4.55 9.75
N ILE A 6 3.02 -3.46 9.25
CA ILE A 6 2.30 -2.27 8.82
C ILE A 6 2.65 -1.99 7.38
N GLY A 7 1.64 -1.82 6.53
CA GLY A 7 1.78 -1.35 5.17
C GLY A 7 1.13 0.01 4.98
N ILE A 8 1.85 0.97 4.41
CA ILE A 8 1.38 2.35 4.23
C ILE A 8 1.55 2.80 2.77
N ASP A 9 0.42 3.04 2.09
CA ASP A 9 0.37 3.71 0.79
C ASP A 9 -0.02 5.19 1.00
N THR A 10 0.97 6.07 0.90
CA THR A 10 0.77 7.51 1.12
C THR A 10 0.13 8.16 -0.10
N SER A 11 -0.97 8.87 0.15
CA SER A 11 -1.69 9.64 -0.87
C SER A 11 -2.24 10.91 -0.27
N LEU A 12 -2.14 12.02 -1.00
CA LEU A 12 -2.64 13.35 -0.59
C LEU A 12 -4.17 13.41 -0.44
N SER A 13 -4.89 12.42 -0.95
CA SER A 13 -6.36 12.39 -0.91
C SER A 13 -6.95 11.14 -0.28
N SER A 14 -6.17 10.08 -0.09
CA SER A 14 -6.65 8.77 0.38
C SER A 14 -5.49 7.88 0.81
N THR A 15 -4.80 8.24 1.91
CA THR A 15 -3.71 7.39 2.44
C THR A 15 -4.29 6.08 2.98
N GLY A 16 -3.79 4.94 2.49
CA GLY A 16 -4.14 3.61 2.97
C GLY A 16 -3.17 3.13 4.04
N LEU A 17 -3.69 2.65 5.16
CA LEU A 17 -2.92 2.03 6.24
C LEU A 17 -3.52 0.66 6.55
N TYR A 18 -2.67 -0.36 6.48
CA TYR A 18 -2.99 -1.73 6.88
C TYR A 18 -2.08 -2.15 8.02
N ILE A 19 -2.67 -2.73 9.06
CA ILE A 19 -1.96 -3.30 10.20
C ILE A 19 -2.39 -4.76 10.33
N ILE A 20 -1.42 -5.66 10.42
CA ILE A 20 -1.65 -7.06 10.80
C ILE A 20 -0.76 -7.43 11.98
N LEU A 21 -1.40 -7.88 13.06
CA LEU A 21 -0.71 -8.30 14.28
C LEU A 21 -0.24 -9.75 14.17
N LYS A 22 0.69 -10.15 15.06
CA LYS A 22 1.24 -11.51 15.12
C LYS A 22 0.18 -12.61 15.23
N ASP A 23 -0.92 -12.31 15.93
CA ASP A 23 -2.06 -13.19 16.15
C ASP A 23 -3.02 -13.28 14.95
N GLY A 24 -2.78 -12.50 13.90
CA GLY A 24 -3.61 -12.42 12.70
C GLY A 24 -4.72 -11.38 12.75
N THR A 25 -4.83 -10.59 13.83
CA THR A 25 -5.78 -9.48 13.92
C THR A 25 -5.43 -8.39 12.91
N GLU A 26 -6.44 -7.90 12.19
CA GLU A 26 -6.27 -6.97 11.08
C GLU A 26 -6.98 -5.64 11.35
N PHE A 27 -6.30 -4.52 11.09
CA PHE A 27 -6.88 -3.18 11.10
C PHE A 27 -6.64 -2.46 9.78
N TYR A 28 -7.64 -1.71 9.35
CA TYR A 28 -7.64 -0.98 8.10
C TYR A 28 -8.07 0.45 8.35
N TYR A 29 -7.27 1.38 7.85
CA TYR A 29 -7.52 2.81 7.95
C TYR A 29 -7.40 3.46 6.59
N ASN A 30 -8.26 4.43 6.34
CA ASN A 30 -8.17 5.28 5.17
C ASN A 30 -8.35 6.75 5.57
N TYR A 31 -7.31 7.55 5.34
CA TYR A 31 -7.27 8.97 5.65
C TYR A 31 -7.55 9.75 4.38
N ARG A 32 -8.68 10.46 4.32
CA ARG A 32 -9.18 11.02 3.07
C ARG A 32 -9.60 12.47 3.20
N ASN A 33 -9.42 13.21 2.10
CA ASN A 33 -9.73 14.64 2.03
C ASN A 33 -11.19 14.95 1.66
N THR A 34 -12.08 13.95 1.80
CA THR A 34 -13.50 14.05 1.48
C THR A 34 -14.28 13.14 2.41
N ASP A 35 -15.46 13.58 2.84
CA ASP A 35 -16.44 12.81 3.61
C ASP A 35 -17.39 11.98 2.72
N LYS A 36 -17.27 12.11 1.39
CA LYS A 36 -18.20 11.49 0.44
C LYS A 36 -18.02 9.98 0.38
N LEU A 37 -18.96 9.26 0.97
CA LEU A 37 -19.02 7.81 0.92
C LEU A 37 -19.56 7.32 -0.44
N THR A 38 -18.75 6.52 -1.13
CA THR A 38 -19.17 5.71 -2.27
C THR A 38 -19.68 4.33 -1.81
N LYS A 39 -20.26 3.54 -2.73
CA LYS A 39 -20.65 2.16 -2.40
C LYS A 39 -19.48 1.31 -1.89
N TRP A 40 -18.25 1.58 -2.36
CA TRP A 40 -17.06 0.84 -1.98
C TRP A 40 -16.66 1.07 -0.52
N HIS A 41 -16.98 2.24 0.01
CA HIS A 41 -16.82 2.52 1.44
C HIS A 41 -17.82 1.73 2.28
N LYS A 42 -19.05 1.56 1.78
CA LYS A 42 -20.06 0.72 2.43
C LYS A 42 -19.73 -0.76 2.34
N THR A 43 -19.13 -1.20 1.22
CA THR A 43 -18.63 -2.58 1.07
C THR A 43 -17.51 -2.89 2.08
N LEU A 44 -16.74 -1.89 2.47
CA LEU A 44 -15.63 -1.99 3.40
C LEU A 44 -15.96 -1.31 4.75
N ASP A 45 -17.12 -1.63 5.31
CA ASP A 45 -17.69 -1.01 6.52
C ASP A 45 -16.82 -1.12 7.79
N TYR A 46 -15.90 -2.09 7.81
CA TYR A 46 -14.96 -2.32 8.89
C TYR A 46 -13.68 -1.48 8.80
N VAL A 47 -13.50 -0.72 7.72
CA VAL A 47 -12.39 0.22 7.58
C VAL A 47 -12.69 1.46 8.42
N THR A 48 -11.71 1.89 9.21
CA THR A 48 -11.81 3.16 9.92
C THR A 48 -11.48 4.30 8.96
N TYR A 49 -12.51 5.06 8.60
CA TYR A 49 -12.35 6.25 7.75
C TYR A 49 -12.08 7.50 8.59
N LYS A 50 -11.01 8.22 8.26
CA LYS A 50 -10.60 9.45 8.94
C LYS A 50 -10.60 10.60 7.94
N ASP A 51 -11.59 11.47 8.07
CA ASP A 51 -11.78 12.59 7.16
C ASP A 51 -10.95 13.79 7.62
N TYR A 52 -10.36 14.50 6.66
CA TYR A 52 -9.71 15.78 6.90
C TYR A 52 -10.10 16.77 5.80
N GLU A 53 -10.11 18.05 6.15
CA GLU A 53 -10.33 19.12 5.19
C GLU A 53 -9.00 19.77 4.81
N ASN A 54 -8.87 20.14 3.54
CA ASN A 54 -7.76 20.98 3.10
C ASN A 54 -7.92 22.37 3.70
N ILE A 55 -6.87 22.86 4.34
CA ILE A 55 -6.85 24.22 4.87
C ILE A 55 -6.81 25.19 3.68
N LYS A 56 -7.78 26.11 3.61
CA LYS A 56 -7.88 27.12 2.55
C LYS A 56 -7.45 28.48 3.08
N VAL A 57 -6.54 29.13 2.36
CA VAL A 57 -5.98 30.45 2.68
C VAL A 57 -5.73 31.21 1.38
N ASP A 58 -5.68 32.54 1.46
CA ASP A 58 -5.82 33.40 0.29
C ASP A 58 -4.52 33.67 -0.48
N ASN A 59 -3.35 33.47 0.15
CA ASN A 59 -2.05 33.72 -0.49
C ASN A 59 -1.17 32.47 -0.57
N TYR A 60 -0.18 32.54 -1.46
CA TYR A 60 0.72 31.42 -1.76
C TYR A 60 1.55 30.99 -0.55
N SER A 61 2.17 31.94 0.16
CA SER A 61 3.03 31.63 1.30
C SER A 61 2.25 30.92 2.41
N ASP A 62 1.07 31.44 2.74
CA ASP A 62 0.20 30.84 3.74
C ASP A 62 -0.30 29.47 3.28
N THR A 63 -0.53 29.27 1.97
CA THR A 63 -0.93 27.97 1.41
C THR A 63 0.13 26.91 1.66
N GLU A 64 1.40 27.23 1.43
CA GLU A 64 2.51 26.30 1.66
C GLU A 64 2.67 25.98 3.16
N VAL A 65 2.51 26.96 4.05
CA VAL A 65 2.50 26.73 5.51
C VAL A 65 1.28 25.88 5.93
N ALA A 66 0.10 26.17 5.38
CA ALA A 66 -1.13 25.46 5.65
C ALA A 66 -1.04 23.98 5.28
N LYS A 67 -0.40 23.66 4.13
CA LYS A 67 -0.10 22.28 3.74
C LYS A 67 0.77 21.57 4.78
N ILE A 68 1.84 22.20 5.26
CA ILE A 68 2.73 21.59 6.27
C ILE A 68 1.96 21.31 7.57
N ILE A 69 1.15 22.27 8.04
CA ILE A 69 0.30 22.09 9.23
C ILE A 69 -0.67 20.92 9.03
N GLN A 70 -1.31 20.85 7.86
CA GLN A 70 -2.23 19.78 7.51
C GLN A 70 -1.53 18.42 7.45
N TYR A 71 -0.39 18.31 6.75
CA TYR A 71 0.41 17.10 6.70
C TYR A 71 0.84 16.66 8.10
N ASN A 72 1.25 17.61 8.96
CA ASN A 72 1.62 17.32 10.33
C ASN A 72 0.44 16.74 11.13
N LYS A 73 -0.76 17.29 10.97
CA LYS A 73 -1.99 16.79 11.60
C LYS A 73 -2.31 15.36 11.14
N ILE A 74 -2.35 15.11 9.83
CA ILE A 74 -2.69 13.78 9.27
C ILE A 74 -1.66 12.74 9.70
N THR A 75 -0.36 13.07 9.61
CA THR A 75 0.71 12.15 10.01
C THR A 75 0.71 11.87 11.51
N ASN A 76 0.33 12.84 12.36
CA ASN A 76 0.11 12.59 13.79
C ASN A 76 -1.04 11.62 14.04
N MET A 77 -2.15 11.74 13.29
CA MET A 77 -3.27 10.80 13.39
C MET A 77 -2.84 9.39 12.99
N ILE A 78 -2.10 9.24 11.89
CA ILE A 78 -1.56 7.94 11.44
C ILE A 78 -0.67 7.32 12.52
N VAL A 79 0.28 8.08 13.05
CA VAL A 79 1.18 7.61 14.11
C VAL A 79 0.40 7.21 15.36
N HIS A 80 -0.58 8.01 15.77
CA HIS A 80 -1.44 7.70 16.90
C HIS A 80 -2.19 6.38 16.69
N ASP A 81 -2.87 6.21 15.55
CA ASP A 81 -3.63 5.01 15.23
C ASP A 81 -2.73 3.76 15.14
N ILE A 82 -1.48 3.89 14.68
CA ILE A 82 -0.48 2.81 14.73
C ILE A 82 -0.17 2.41 16.19
N LEU A 83 0.10 3.39 17.06
CA LEU A 83 0.49 3.15 18.45
C LEU A 83 -0.67 2.67 19.33
N GLN A 84 -1.92 2.76 18.87
CA GLN A 84 -3.05 2.13 19.56
C GLN A 84 -3.04 0.60 19.45
N HIS A 85 -2.40 0.05 18.40
CA HIS A 85 -2.42 -1.39 18.11
C HIS A 85 -1.06 -2.07 18.23
N CYS A 86 0.01 -1.32 18.08
CA CYS A 86 1.35 -1.86 17.90
C CYS A 86 2.33 -1.32 18.94
N VAL A 87 3.17 -2.22 19.47
CA VAL A 87 4.41 -1.86 20.16
C VAL A 87 5.53 -1.73 19.11
N PRO A 88 6.24 -0.59 19.01
CA PRO A 88 7.21 -0.36 17.94
C PRO A 88 8.26 -1.47 17.80
N GLU A 89 8.88 -1.90 18.90
CA GLU A 89 9.97 -2.88 18.92
C GLU A 89 9.56 -4.25 18.34
N GLU A 90 8.25 -4.52 18.29
CA GLU A 90 7.67 -5.74 17.77
C GLU A 90 7.08 -5.61 16.36
N THR A 91 7.29 -4.45 15.73
CA THR A 91 6.54 -4.04 14.53
C THR A 91 7.47 -3.64 13.40
N VAL A 92 7.22 -4.20 12.22
CA VAL A 92 7.88 -3.86 10.96
C VAL A 92 6.99 -2.93 10.15
N ILE A 93 7.54 -1.80 9.69
CA ILE A 93 6.85 -0.87 8.81
C ILE A 93 7.36 -1.02 7.38
N VAL A 94 6.43 -1.07 6.45
CA VAL A 94 6.69 -1.12 5.01
C VAL A 94 5.91 -0.01 4.32
N THR A 95 6.60 0.82 3.56
CA THR A 95 5.99 1.89 2.73
C THR A 95 6.51 1.83 1.31
N GLU A 96 5.77 2.38 0.35
CA GLU A 96 6.22 2.48 -1.03
C GLU A 96 7.06 3.75 -1.26
N GLY A 97 8.07 3.66 -2.10
CA GLY A 97 8.80 4.80 -2.66
C GLY A 97 7.97 5.53 -3.72
N TYR A 98 8.51 6.60 -4.29
CA TYR A 98 7.77 7.42 -5.24
C TYR A 98 7.87 6.88 -6.67
N SER A 99 6.78 6.99 -7.43
CA SER A 99 6.82 6.83 -8.88
C SER A 99 7.02 8.18 -9.55
N PHE A 100 8.13 8.34 -10.27
CA PHE A 100 8.43 9.56 -11.04
C PHE A 100 7.67 9.65 -12.37
N SER A 101 6.80 8.68 -12.67
CA SER A 101 6.02 8.64 -13.92
C SER A 101 4.79 9.56 -13.90
N SER A 102 4.53 10.30 -12.81
CA SER A 102 3.38 11.19 -12.70
C SER A 102 3.59 12.49 -13.49
N SER A 103 2.64 12.85 -14.35
CA SER A 103 2.67 14.05 -15.19
C SER A 103 2.44 15.37 -14.44
N ASN A 104 2.12 15.34 -13.14
CA ASN A 104 1.94 16.54 -12.31
C ASN A 104 3.06 16.65 -11.26
N THR A 105 4.11 17.38 -11.60
CA THR A 105 5.28 17.61 -10.74
C THR A 105 4.92 18.26 -9.41
N SER A 106 3.93 19.16 -9.37
CA SER A 106 3.52 19.84 -8.14
C SER A 106 2.92 18.87 -7.12
N SER A 107 1.97 18.03 -7.57
CA SER A 107 1.39 17.00 -6.70
C SER A 107 2.41 15.95 -6.24
N LEU A 108 3.45 15.69 -7.04
CA LEU A 108 4.55 14.81 -6.64
C LEU A 108 5.38 15.44 -5.52
N ILE A 109 5.73 16.73 -5.62
CA ILE A 109 6.47 17.45 -4.57
C ILE A 109 5.68 17.47 -3.26
N ASP A 110 4.38 17.80 -3.33
CA ASP A 110 3.48 17.79 -2.17
C ASP A 110 3.43 16.40 -1.52
N LEU A 111 3.32 15.34 -2.32
CA LEU A 111 3.34 13.96 -1.83
C LEU A 111 4.68 13.61 -1.17
N ILE A 112 5.80 14.03 -1.76
CA ILE A 112 7.13 13.81 -1.19
C ILE A 112 7.26 14.50 0.18
N CYS A 113 6.81 15.75 0.30
CA CYS A 113 6.80 16.48 1.56
C CYS A 113 5.95 15.76 2.62
N TYR A 114 4.73 15.38 2.26
CA TYR A 114 3.81 14.65 3.15
C TYR A 114 4.39 13.30 3.63
N ALA A 115 4.86 12.46 2.71
CA ALA A 115 5.39 11.15 3.03
C ALA A 115 6.73 11.24 3.78
N THR A 116 7.57 12.23 3.49
CA THR A 116 8.82 12.47 4.24
C THR A 116 8.53 12.85 5.69
N LEU A 117 7.54 13.71 5.93
CA LEU A 117 7.12 14.07 7.29
C LEU A 117 6.63 12.85 8.07
N LEU A 118 5.84 11.98 7.44
CA LEU A 118 5.39 10.72 8.05
C LEU A 118 6.58 9.80 8.38
N ARG A 119 7.45 9.57 7.39
CA ARG A 119 8.64 8.71 7.53
C ARG A 119 9.57 9.21 8.63
N ASN A 120 9.79 10.53 8.72
CA ASN A 120 10.63 11.11 9.76
C ASN A 120 10.09 10.77 11.17
N LYS A 121 8.78 10.88 11.37
CA LYS A 121 8.14 10.52 12.65
C LYS A 121 8.28 9.03 12.95
N LEU A 122 8.05 8.17 11.97
CA LEU A 122 8.13 6.72 12.15
C LEU A 122 9.57 6.24 12.37
N ILE A 123 10.54 6.74 11.60
CA ILE A 123 11.96 6.39 11.73
C ILE A 123 12.55 6.87 13.07
N SER A 124 12.03 7.95 13.65
CA SER A 124 12.45 8.42 14.98
C SER A 124 12.00 7.52 16.14
N MET A 125 11.17 6.51 15.86
CA MET A 125 10.69 5.54 16.85
C MET A 125 11.50 4.23 16.79
N THR A 126 11.38 3.43 17.84
CA THR A 126 12.10 2.15 18.04
C THR A 126 11.46 0.98 17.28
N PHE A 127 10.95 1.22 16.06
CA PHE A 127 10.39 0.14 15.24
C PHE A 127 11.42 -0.94 14.92
N ASN A 128 10.98 -2.20 14.85
CA ASN A 128 11.87 -3.32 14.55
C ASN A 128 12.63 -3.14 13.22
N ASN A 129 11.90 -2.68 12.20
CA ASN A 129 12.49 -2.34 10.91
C ASN A 129 11.59 -1.34 10.17
N PHE A 130 12.21 -0.53 9.30
CA PHE A 130 11.54 0.41 8.42
C PHE A 130 11.98 0.20 6.98
N ILE A 131 11.08 -0.26 6.13
CA ILE A 131 11.38 -0.71 4.76
C ILE A 131 10.66 0.21 3.76
N ILE A 132 11.42 0.68 2.77
CA ILE A 132 10.88 1.45 1.64
C ILE A 132 11.03 0.60 0.38
N LYS A 133 9.92 0.20 -0.23
CA LYS A 133 9.92 -0.60 -1.47
C LYS A 133 9.75 0.30 -2.69
N ALA A 134 10.56 0.10 -3.72
CA ALA A 134 10.30 0.76 -5.00
C ALA A 134 8.97 0.24 -5.60
N PRO A 135 8.18 1.08 -6.29
CA PRO A 135 6.90 0.65 -6.87
C PRO A 135 7.02 -0.53 -7.84
N SER A 136 8.08 -0.56 -8.65
CA SER A 136 8.36 -1.69 -9.55
C SER A 136 8.69 -2.98 -8.80
N THR A 137 9.35 -2.88 -7.66
CA THR A 137 9.67 -4.02 -6.79
C THR A 137 8.39 -4.59 -6.18
N LEU A 138 7.53 -3.75 -5.60
CA LEU A 138 6.26 -4.20 -5.02
C LEU A 138 5.39 -4.95 -6.05
N LYS A 139 5.33 -4.43 -7.28
CA LYS A 139 4.63 -5.07 -8.40
C LYS A 139 5.22 -6.43 -8.78
N LEU A 140 6.54 -6.51 -8.88
CA LEU A 140 7.22 -7.76 -9.21
C LEU A 140 7.04 -8.80 -8.11
N GLU A 141 7.15 -8.40 -6.84
CA GLU A 141 6.95 -9.28 -5.68
C GLU A 141 5.51 -9.76 -5.58
N THR A 142 4.53 -8.88 -5.81
CA THR A 142 3.11 -9.26 -5.86
C THR A 142 2.89 -10.38 -6.89
N CYS A 143 3.54 -10.26 -8.06
CA CYS A 143 3.50 -11.31 -9.07
C CYS A 143 4.22 -12.58 -8.64
N SER A 144 5.44 -12.49 -8.11
CA SER A 144 6.26 -13.67 -7.79
C SER A 144 5.73 -14.47 -6.61
N LEU A 145 5.07 -13.80 -5.67
CA LEU A 145 4.43 -14.42 -4.51
C LEU A 145 3.09 -15.09 -4.84
N THR A 146 2.53 -14.78 -6.02
CA THR A 146 1.21 -15.27 -6.46
C THR A 146 1.32 -16.32 -7.57
N TYR A 147 2.16 -16.07 -8.57
CA TYR A 147 2.27 -16.88 -9.78
C TYR A 147 3.62 -17.58 -9.88
N LYS A 148 3.63 -18.81 -10.41
CA LYS A 148 4.87 -19.56 -10.62
C LYS A 148 5.72 -18.90 -11.71
N PRO A 149 7.06 -18.85 -11.54
CA PRO A 149 7.93 -18.32 -12.58
C PRO A 149 7.95 -19.24 -13.80
N ILE A 150 8.13 -18.64 -14.98
CA ILE A 150 8.60 -19.33 -16.16
C ILE A 150 10.12 -19.46 -16.02
N VAL A 151 10.62 -20.69 -15.99
CA VAL A 151 12.05 -20.98 -15.89
C VAL A 151 12.63 -21.12 -17.30
N LYS A 152 13.62 -20.30 -17.63
CA LYS A 152 14.39 -20.44 -18.88
C LYS A 152 15.84 -20.79 -18.55
N GLU A 153 16.38 -21.79 -19.23
CA GLU A 153 17.81 -22.06 -19.20
C GLU A 153 18.49 -21.25 -20.30
N ILE A 154 19.49 -20.46 -19.91
CA ILE A 154 20.22 -19.56 -20.80
C ILE A 154 21.71 -19.90 -20.73
N GLY A 155 22.33 -20.06 -21.89
CA GLY A 155 23.75 -20.36 -22.03
C GLY A 155 24.03 -21.78 -22.52
N GLY A 156 25.25 -22.00 -23.00
CA GLY A 156 25.72 -23.29 -23.50
C GLY A 156 26.31 -24.15 -22.38
N LYS A 157 27.65 -24.27 -22.33
CA LYS A 157 28.35 -25.19 -21.41
C LYS A 157 28.06 -25.01 -19.91
N ASN A 158 27.63 -23.81 -19.46
CA ASN A 158 27.23 -23.53 -18.07
C ASN A 158 25.87 -22.81 -18.07
N PRO A 159 24.75 -23.53 -18.19
CA PRO A 159 23.43 -22.91 -18.27
C PRO A 159 23.06 -22.26 -16.94
N ARG A 160 22.60 -21.01 -16.99
CA ARG A 160 21.99 -20.32 -15.85
C ARG A 160 20.47 -20.38 -15.98
N LYS A 161 19.78 -20.51 -14.83
CA LYS A 161 18.32 -20.42 -14.77
C LYS A 161 17.93 -18.96 -14.61
N GLU A 162 17.14 -18.46 -15.55
CA GLU A 162 16.44 -17.18 -15.44
C GLU A 162 14.99 -17.43 -15.06
N TYR A 163 14.51 -16.70 -14.06
CA TYR A 163 13.12 -16.77 -13.58
C TYR A 163 12.35 -15.55 -14.07
N ILE A 164 11.33 -15.80 -14.90
CA ILE A 164 10.50 -14.74 -15.47
C ILE A 164 9.11 -14.81 -14.81
N TYR A 165 8.74 -13.78 -14.07
CA TYR A 165 7.46 -13.71 -13.37
C TYR A 165 6.40 -13.00 -14.21
N LYS A 166 5.34 -13.73 -14.51
CA LYS A 166 4.16 -13.26 -15.24
C LYS A 166 2.89 -13.81 -14.58
N ASN A 167 1.78 -13.09 -14.70
CA ASN A 167 0.47 -13.64 -14.36
C ASN A 167 -0.03 -14.60 -15.47
N ASP A 168 -1.19 -15.22 -15.22
CA ASP A 168 -1.83 -16.15 -16.16
C ASP A 168 -2.26 -15.49 -17.50
N GLU A 169 -2.30 -14.14 -17.56
CA GLU A 169 -2.56 -13.38 -18.79
C GLU A 169 -1.26 -13.00 -19.53
N GLY A 170 -0.09 -13.42 -19.04
CA GLY A 170 1.21 -13.15 -19.65
C GLY A 170 1.79 -11.77 -19.37
N ILE A 171 1.17 -10.99 -18.48
CA ILE A 171 1.64 -9.65 -18.07
C ILE A 171 2.83 -9.81 -17.11
N ALA A 172 3.93 -9.14 -17.40
CA ALA A 172 5.13 -9.16 -16.55
C ALA A 172 4.87 -8.46 -15.21
N GLY A 173 5.36 -9.05 -14.12
CA GLY A 173 5.12 -8.55 -12.76
C GLY A 173 5.47 -7.07 -12.57
N GLY A 174 6.65 -6.63 -13.05
CA GLY A 174 7.05 -5.22 -12.97
C GLY A 174 6.16 -4.23 -13.75
N LYS A 175 5.22 -4.72 -14.57
CA LYS A 175 4.24 -3.93 -15.32
C LYS A 175 2.83 -3.98 -14.75
N PHE A 176 2.62 -4.60 -13.59
CA PHE A 176 1.30 -4.63 -12.97
C PHE A 176 0.76 -3.22 -12.72
N THR A 177 -0.51 -3.02 -13.06
CA THR A 177 -1.31 -1.88 -12.63
C THR A 177 -2.09 -2.25 -11.37
N LYS A 178 -2.83 -1.30 -10.79
CA LYS A 178 -3.72 -1.57 -9.65
C LYS A 178 -4.70 -2.72 -9.93
N ARG A 179 -5.11 -2.92 -11.19
CA ARG A 179 -5.96 -4.06 -11.61
C ARG A 179 -5.24 -5.39 -11.42
N GLU A 180 -4.01 -5.53 -11.92
CA GLU A 180 -3.26 -6.78 -11.80
C GLU A 180 -2.84 -7.05 -10.34
N MET A 181 -2.54 -6.01 -9.57
CA MET A 181 -2.28 -6.11 -8.13
C MET A 181 -3.51 -6.65 -7.38
N LEU A 182 -4.70 -6.11 -7.66
CA LEU A 182 -5.96 -6.60 -7.07
C LEU A 182 -6.30 -8.01 -7.54
N LYS A 183 -6.10 -8.32 -8.84
CA LYS A 183 -6.32 -9.67 -9.37
C LYS A 183 -5.42 -10.68 -8.67
N SER A 184 -4.14 -10.35 -8.48
CA SER A 184 -3.19 -11.18 -7.75
C SER A 184 -3.69 -11.46 -6.33
N ALA A 185 -4.35 -10.51 -5.68
CA ALA A 185 -4.86 -10.68 -4.33
C ALA A 185 -6.01 -11.70 -4.27
N PHE A 186 -6.78 -11.84 -5.35
CA PHE A 186 -7.79 -12.87 -5.48
C PHE A 186 -7.22 -14.24 -5.89
N ASP A 187 -6.12 -14.26 -6.63
CA ASP A 187 -5.51 -15.49 -7.14
C ASP A 187 -4.54 -16.11 -6.12
N ASN A 188 -4.02 -15.31 -5.17
CA ASN A 188 -3.08 -15.73 -4.15
C ASN A 188 -3.76 -16.52 -3.02
N LYS A 189 -3.61 -17.83 -3.03
CA LYS A 189 -4.18 -18.74 -2.01
C LYS A 189 -3.58 -18.57 -0.61
N LYS A 190 -2.40 -17.96 -0.49
CA LYS A 190 -1.76 -17.67 0.81
C LYS A 190 -2.31 -16.39 1.44
N LEU A 191 -2.78 -15.45 0.63
CA LEU A 191 -3.32 -14.17 1.06
C LEU A 191 -4.79 -14.30 1.53
N ASN A 192 -4.99 -14.92 2.68
CA ASN A 192 -6.33 -15.21 3.22
C ASN A 192 -6.85 -14.14 4.20
N ILE A 193 -6.93 -12.90 3.74
CA ILE A 193 -7.22 -11.71 4.58
C ILE A 193 -8.64 -11.18 4.44
N ARG A 194 -9.08 -10.38 5.42
CA ARG A 194 -10.46 -9.84 5.47
C ARG A 194 -10.86 -9.05 4.22
N ILE A 195 -9.99 -8.19 3.69
CA ILE A 195 -10.32 -7.38 2.52
C ILE A 195 -10.48 -8.18 1.23
N THR A 196 -9.62 -9.17 0.98
CA THR A 196 -9.76 -10.00 -0.22
C THR A 196 -11.04 -10.82 -0.14
N LYS A 197 -11.36 -11.40 1.03
CA LYS A 197 -12.64 -12.12 1.28
C LYS A 197 -13.86 -11.25 1.02
N THR A 198 -13.85 -10.01 1.51
CA THR A 198 -14.97 -9.07 1.32
C THR A 198 -15.13 -8.68 -0.15
N LEU A 199 -14.01 -8.42 -0.84
CA LEU A 199 -14.04 -8.00 -2.23
C LEU A 199 -14.33 -9.13 -3.21
N LEU A 200 -14.21 -10.41 -2.81
CA LEU A 200 -14.57 -11.56 -3.66
C LEU A 200 -16.03 -11.49 -4.13
N PHE A 201 -16.95 -11.02 -3.30
CA PHE A 201 -18.38 -10.88 -3.64
C PHE A 201 -18.63 -9.89 -4.78
N VAL A 202 -17.70 -8.96 -5.01
CA VAL A 202 -17.77 -7.91 -6.03
C VAL A 202 -16.61 -8.01 -7.05
N LYS A 203 -15.86 -9.13 -7.06
CA LYS A 203 -14.68 -9.36 -7.91
C LYS A 203 -14.97 -9.12 -9.38
N SER A 204 -16.07 -9.67 -9.89
CA SER A 204 -16.44 -9.58 -11.31
C SER A 204 -16.73 -8.14 -11.74
N GLU A 205 -17.28 -7.33 -10.83
CA GLU A 205 -17.52 -5.91 -11.08
C GLU A 205 -16.20 -5.14 -11.05
N LEU A 206 -15.40 -5.29 -10.00
CA LEU A 206 -14.13 -4.58 -9.84
C LEU A 206 -13.17 -4.81 -11.01
N LEU A 207 -13.05 -6.06 -11.48
CA LEU A 207 -12.17 -6.40 -12.61
C LEU A 207 -12.71 -5.94 -13.97
N LYS A 208 -13.95 -5.45 -14.07
CA LYS A 208 -14.49 -4.82 -15.29
C LYS A 208 -14.32 -3.31 -15.29
N MET A 209 -14.04 -2.70 -14.14
CA MET A 209 -13.87 -1.24 -14.05
C MET A 209 -12.59 -0.79 -14.76
N LYS A 210 -12.65 0.41 -15.35
CA LYS A 210 -11.48 1.06 -15.97
C LYS A 210 -10.38 1.35 -14.96
N MET A 211 -10.76 1.73 -13.74
CA MET A 211 -9.86 2.01 -12.63
C MET A 211 -10.41 1.34 -11.37
N ILE A 212 -9.51 0.82 -10.53
CA ILE A 212 -9.88 0.32 -9.21
C ILE A 212 -10.29 1.53 -8.36
N PRO A 213 -11.48 1.50 -7.72
CA PRO A 213 -12.01 2.67 -7.04
C PRO A 213 -11.42 2.83 -5.65
N LYS A 214 -11.32 4.08 -5.19
CA LYS A 214 -11.00 4.39 -3.79
C LYS A 214 -12.10 3.92 -2.85
N PRO A 215 -11.75 3.34 -1.69
CA PRO A 215 -10.40 3.26 -1.10
C PRO A 215 -9.66 1.94 -1.41
N ILE A 216 -10.17 1.11 -2.32
CA ILE A 216 -9.65 -0.26 -2.54
C ILE A 216 -8.22 -0.23 -3.08
N ASP A 217 -7.91 0.67 -4.01
CA ASP A 217 -6.57 0.80 -4.61
C ASP A 217 -5.49 1.15 -3.59
N ASP A 218 -5.76 2.08 -2.67
CA ASP A 218 -4.79 2.51 -1.65
C ASP A 218 -4.65 1.45 -0.53
N LEU A 219 -5.78 0.86 -0.10
CA LEU A 219 -5.76 -0.19 0.94
C LEU A 219 -5.07 -1.47 0.44
N MET A 220 -5.28 -1.85 -0.83
CA MET A 220 -4.67 -3.04 -1.41
C MET A 220 -3.15 -2.90 -1.55
N ASP A 221 -2.64 -1.71 -1.84
CA ASP A 221 -1.21 -1.46 -1.84
C ASP A 221 -0.62 -1.55 -0.44
N GLY A 222 -1.31 -1.00 0.57
CA GLY A 222 -0.96 -1.21 1.98
C GLY A 222 -0.89 -2.71 2.36
N VAL A 223 -1.87 -3.50 1.93
CA VAL A 223 -1.86 -4.96 2.10
C VAL A 223 -0.62 -5.57 1.46
N TRP A 224 -0.34 -5.27 0.19
CA TRP A 224 0.79 -5.87 -0.52
C TRP A 224 2.14 -5.46 0.06
N LEU A 225 2.26 -4.23 0.57
CA LEU A 225 3.46 -3.77 1.27
C LEU A 225 3.75 -4.66 2.49
N ALA A 226 2.76 -4.90 3.36
CA ALA A 226 2.95 -5.77 4.51
C ALA A 226 3.17 -7.23 4.12
N TRP A 227 2.32 -7.77 3.24
CA TRP A 227 2.33 -9.19 2.90
C TRP A 227 3.49 -9.62 2.01
N SER A 228 4.05 -8.71 1.22
CA SER A 228 5.28 -9.01 0.49
C SER A 228 6.45 -9.31 1.42
N GLU A 229 6.53 -8.62 2.57
CA GLU A 229 7.54 -8.90 3.61
C GLU A 229 7.22 -10.14 4.44
N ILE A 230 5.94 -10.40 4.72
CA ILE A 230 5.51 -11.61 5.44
C ILE A 230 5.87 -12.85 4.62
N LEU A 231 5.46 -12.90 3.36
CA LEU A 231 5.58 -14.10 2.53
C LEU A 231 7.01 -14.38 2.07
N GLN A 232 7.86 -13.35 1.93
CA GLN A 232 9.28 -13.55 1.60
C GLN A 232 10.05 -14.25 2.72
N LYS A 233 9.65 -14.06 3.99
CA LYS A 233 10.29 -14.71 5.13
C LYS A 233 9.82 -16.16 5.37
N GLU A 234 8.82 -16.62 4.62
CA GLU A 234 8.31 -17.99 4.66
C GLU A 234 8.91 -18.90 3.57
N VAL A 235 9.71 -18.34 2.66
CA VAL A 235 10.41 -19.04 1.56
C VAL A 235 11.87 -19.27 1.96
#